data_AF-A0A3B9F984-F1
#
_entry.id   AF-A0A3B9F984-F1
#
_cell.length_a   1.000
_cell.length_b   1.000
_cell.length_c   1.000
_cell.angle_alpha   90.00
_cell.angle_beta   90.00
_cell.angle_gamma   90.00
#
_symmetry.space_group_name_H-M   'P 1'
#
loop_
_entity.id
_entity.type
_entity.pdbx_description
1 polymer ?
#
loop_
_entity_poly.entity_id
_entity_poly.type
_entity_poly.pdbx_seq_one_letter_code
_entity_poly.pdbx_strand_id
1 'polypeptide(L)'
;MTDPINVSDTTSDDIKSLCNQLITGSEKVQKKLIPQLGNLGGLGLDVLMEFLLKRRGSKATPSDGRAYQILYNSKLPNIQKFLQDYFPQGVVKLESERNINYSPIEKLLAVQNWEVADRMTNQKMCELAGDSAVKRKWLYFKEVNNF
;
A
#
# COMPACT_ATOMS: atom_id res chain seq x y z
N MET A 1 -36.11 24.52 -22.66
CA MET A 1 -34.64 24.40 -22.63
C MET A 1 -34.27 23.95 -21.24
N THR A 2 -34.05 22.64 -21.07
CA THR A 2 -33.56 22.07 -19.81
C THR A 2 -32.06 21.93 -19.94
N ASP A 3 -31.33 22.69 -19.14
CA ASP A 3 -29.87 22.65 -19.06
C ASP A 3 -29.41 21.23 -18.71
N PRO A 4 -28.35 20.70 -19.37
CA PRO A 4 -27.76 19.43 -18.98
C PRO A 4 -27.03 19.65 -17.65
N ILE A 5 -27.65 19.23 -16.55
CA ILE A 5 -27.00 19.15 -15.24
C ILE A 5 -25.75 18.28 -15.40
N ASN A 6 -24.59 18.88 -15.13
CA ASN A 6 -23.27 18.30 -15.34
C ASN A 6 -23.00 17.21 -14.28
N VAL A 7 -23.47 15.98 -14.53
CA VAL A 7 -23.36 14.82 -13.62
C VAL A 7 -21.90 14.52 -13.21
N SER A 8 -20.93 14.92 -14.03
CA SER A 8 -19.50 14.79 -13.72
C SER A 8 -19.02 15.73 -12.60
N ASP A 9 -19.61 16.92 -12.45
CA ASP A 9 -19.18 17.89 -11.42
C ASP A 9 -19.60 17.43 -10.03
N THR A 10 -20.83 16.93 -9.88
CA THR A 10 -21.35 16.40 -8.61
C THR A 10 -20.51 15.22 -8.12
N THR A 11 -20.16 14.31 -9.04
CA THR A 11 -19.35 13.13 -8.71
C THR A 11 -17.94 13.51 -8.26
N SER A 12 -17.32 14.50 -8.90
CA SER A 12 -15.99 15.03 -8.50
C SER A 12 -16.01 15.64 -7.09
N ASP A 13 -17.06 16.38 -6.75
CA ASP A 13 -17.16 17.04 -5.44
C ASP A 13 -17.41 16.03 -4.31
N ASP A 14 -18.16 14.96 -4.57
CA ASP A 14 -18.34 13.84 -3.65
C ASP A 14 -17.03 13.11 -3.35
N ILE A 15 -16.21 12.85 -4.39
CA ILE A 15 -14.89 12.23 -4.24
C ILE A 15 -13.98 13.10 -3.37
N LYS A 16 -13.90 14.41 -3.66
CA LYS A 16 -13.08 15.35 -2.87
C LYS A 16 -13.54 15.43 -1.41
N SER A 17 -14.85 15.44 -1.17
CA SER A 17 -15.44 15.48 0.16
C SER A 17 -15.07 14.23 0.98
N LEU A 18 -15.26 13.03 0.41
CA LEU A 18 -14.89 11.76 1.05
C LEU A 18 -13.37 11.65 1.26
N CYS A 19 -12.57 12.09 0.28
CA CYS A 19 -11.12 12.12 0.41
C CYS A 19 -10.67 13.05 1.55
N ASN A 20 -11.29 14.23 1.69
CA ASN A 20 -10.99 15.15 2.79
C ASN A 20 -11.39 14.57 4.16
N GLN A 21 -12.50 13.82 4.23
CA GLN A 21 -12.88 13.10 5.45
C GLN A 21 -11.88 12.01 5.82
N LEU A 22 -11.31 11.29 4.84
CA LEU A 22 -10.25 10.31 5.10
C LEU A 22 -8.97 10.97 5.64
N ILE A 23 -8.58 12.12 5.09
CA ILE A 23 -7.33 12.80 5.45
C ILE A 23 -7.43 13.45 6.83
N THR A 24 -8.56 14.10 7.12
CA THR A 24 -8.79 14.79 8.39
C THR A 24 -9.33 13.87 9.49
N GLY A 25 -9.87 12.71 9.12
CA GLY A 25 -10.43 11.73 10.04
C GLY A 25 -9.37 11.05 10.90
N SER A 26 -9.77 10.63 12.10
CA SER A 26 -8.91 9.84 13.00
C SER A 26 -8.62 8.45 12.44
N GLU A 27 -7.60 7.78 12.99
CA GLU A 27 -7.26 6.39 12.59
C GLU A 27 -8.46 5.43 12.70
N LYS A 28 -9.33 5.63 13.70
CA LYS A 28 -10.55 4.84 13.87
C LYS A 28 -11.53 5.05 12.71
N VAL A 29 -11.65 6.28 12.22
CA VAL A 29 -12.49 6.62 11.06
C VAL A 29 -11.88 5.99 9.80
N GLN A 30 -10.58 6.17 9.57
CA GLN A 30 -9.88 5.59 8.42
C GLN A 30 -10.01 4.06 8.37
N LYS A 31 -9.83 3.38 9.52
CA LYS A 31 -9.96 1.92 9.64
C LYS A 31 -11.35 1.41 9.25
N LYS A 32 -12.40 2.20 9.51
CA LYS A 32 -13.77 1.85 9.13
C LYS A 32 -14.07 2.21 7.67
N LEU A 33 -13.68 3.40 7.24
CA LEU A 33 -14.09 3.98 5.97
C LEU A 33 -13.34 3.37 4.77
N ILE A 34 -12.04 3.08 4.90
CA ILE A 34 -11.24 2.52 3.80
C ILE A 34 -11.81 1.18 3.28
N PRO A 35 -12.15 0.19 4.14
CA PRO A 35 -12.82 -1.03 3.67
C PRO A 35 -14.18 -0.77 3.02
N GLN A 36 -14.96 0.18 3.54
CA GLN A 36 -16.27 0.51 2.98
C GLN A 36 -16.16 1.08 1.57
N LEU A 37 -15.17 1.94 1.32
CA LEU A 37 -14.89 2.48 -0.01
C LEU A 37 -14.48 1.38 -0.99
N GLY A 38 -13.68 0.40 -0.55
CA GLY A 38 -13.36 -0.78 -1.37
C GLY A 38 -14.59 -1.56 -1.84
N ASN A 39 -15.67 -1.57 -1.05
CA ASN A 39 -16.93 -2.24 -1.38
C ASN A 39 -17.88 -1.38 -2.23
N LEU A 40 -17.61 -0.07 -2.38
CA LEU A 40 -18.46 0.87 -3.11
C LEU A 40 -18.25 0.82 -4.63
N GLY A 41 -17.27 0.03 -5.11
CA GLY A 41 -16.94 -0.08 -6.53
C GLY A 41 -16.10 1.10 -7.03
N GLY A 42 -16.24 1.47 -8.31
CA GLY A 42 -15.36 2.43 -9.00
C GLY A 42 -15.15 3.75 -8.24
N LEU A 43 -16.23 4.39 -7.79
CA LEU A 43 -16.16 5.66 -7.06
C LEU A 43 -15.34 5.56 -5.76
N GLY A 44 -15.48 4.45 -5.02
CA GLY A 44 -14.72 4.25 -3.81
C GLY A 44 -13.23 4.01 -4.09
N LEU A 45 -12.91 3.34 -5.20
CA LEU A 45 -11.53 3.16 -5.66
C LEU A 45 -10.91 4.48 -6.11
N ASP A 46 -11.67 5.36 -6.77
CA ASP A 46 -11.21 6.70 -7.15
C ASP A 46 -10.88 7.56 -5.92
N VAL A 47 -11.71 7.51 -4.86
CA VAL A 47 -11.42 8.17 -3.58
C VAL A 47 -10.13 7.63 -2.95
N LEU A 48 -9.90 6.31 -2.99
CA LEU A 48 -8.67 5.70 -2.46
C LEU A 48 -7.44 6.10 -3.28
N MET A 49 -7.56 6.25 -4.61
CA MET A 49 -6.49 6.75 -5.47
C MET A 49 -6.13 8.20 -5.12
N GLU A 50 -7.12 9.08 -4.97
CA GLU A 50 -6.88 10.48 -4.58
C GLU A 50 -6.25 10.58 -3.19
N PHE A 51 -6.74 9.77 -2.24
CA PHE A 51 -6.18 9.69 -0.89
C PHE A 51 -4.69 9.33 -0.90
N LEU A 52 -4.29 8.30 -1.66
CA LEU A 52 -2.89 7.91 -1.77
C LEU A 52 -2.04 8.97 -2.46
N LEU A 53 -2.56 9.62 -3.51
CA LEU A 53 -1.84 10.70 -4.20
C LEU A 53 -1.54 11.87 -3.26
N LYS A 54 -2.54 12.32 -2.47
CA LYS A 54 -2.36 13.42 -1.52
C LYS A 54 -1.36 13.10 -0.40
N ARG A 55 -1.21 11.83 -0.05
CA ARG A 55 -0.27 11.37 0.98
C ARG A 55 1.09 10.94 0.43
N ARG A 56 1.30 11.06 -0.88
CA ARG A 56 2.57 10.71 -1.52
C ARG A 56 3.72 11.53 -0.92
N GLY A 57 4.81 10.84 -0.57
CA GLY A 57 5.98 11.46 0.06
C GLY A 57 5.86 11.66 1.58
N SER A 58 4.69 11.41 2.17
CA SER A 58 4.55 11.34 3.63
C SER A 58 5.00 9.98 4.16
N LYS A 59 5.25 9.90 5.47
CA LYS A 59 5.51 8.61 6.13
C LYS A 59 4.29 7.69 5.97
N ALA A 60 4.53 6.50 5.44
CA ALA A 60 3.47 5.51 5.23
C ALA A 60 2.82 5.11 6.56
N THR A 61 1.49 5.00 6.54
CA THR A 61 0.67 4.55 7.66
C THR A 61 -0.05 3.24 7.31
N PRO A 62 -0.57 2.50 8.31
CA PRO A 62 -1.39 1.31 8.04
C PRO A 62 -2.60 1.59 7.14
N SER A 63 -3.17 2.80 7.22
CA SER A 63 -4.25 3.26 6.34
C SER A 63 -3.82 3.32 4.88
N ASP A 64 -2.61 3.83 4.61
CA ASP A 64 -2.03 3.88 3.25
C ASP A 64 -1.83 2.46 2.71
N GLY A 65 -1.27 1.57 3.53
CA GLY A 65 -1.07 0.16 3.17
C GLY A 65 -2.40 -0.55 2.87
N ARG A 66 -3.44 -0.29 3.66
CA ARG A 66 -4.77 -0.88 3.44
C ARG A 66 -5.44 -0.35 2.17
N ALA A 67 -5.36 0.96 1.92
CA ALA A 67 -5.89 1.56 0.70
C ALA A 67 -5.18 0.99 -0.54
N TYR A 68 -3.85 0.94 -0.52
CA TYR A 68 -3.04 0.34 -1.59
C TYR A 68 -3.42 -1.12 -1.82
N GLN A 69 -3.56 -1.91 -0.76
CA GLN A 69 -3.95 -3.32 -0.86
C GLN A 69 -5.33 -3.53 -1.50
N ILE A 70 -6.32 -2.67 -1.19
CA ILE A 70 -7.65 -2.73 -1.83
C ILE A 70 -7.51 -2.44 -3.32
N LEU A 71 -6.79 -1.38 -3.68
CA LEU A 71 -6.54 -1.01 -5.08
C LEU A 71 -5.80 -2.12 -5.83
N TYR A 72 -4.74 -2.66 -5.24
CA TYR A 72 -3.93 -3.73 -5.84
C TYR A 72 -4.75 -4.99 -6.11
N ASN A 73 -5.64 -5.36 -5.18
CA ASN A 73 -6.49 -6.54 -5.30
C ASN A 73 -7.70 -6.35 -6.22
N SER A 74 -8.06 -5.11 -6.59
CA SER A 74 -9.13 -4.85 -7.56
C SER A 74 -8.86 -5.43 -8.94
N LYS A 75 -7.57 -5.60 -9.30
CA LYS A 75 -7.09 -6.09 -10.61
C LYS A 75 -7.64 -5.34 -11.82
N LEU A 76 -8.23 -4.15 -11.63
CA LEU A 76 -8.76 -3.35 -12.73
C LEU A 76 -7.60 -2.70 -13.52
N PRO A 77 -7.60 -2.74 -14.87
CA PRO A 77 -6.48 -2.24 -15.67
C PRO A 77 -6.11 -0.78 -15.42
N ASN A 78 -7.09 0.10 -15.22
CA ASN A 78 -6.88 1.52 -14.90
C ASN A 78 -6.18 1.70 -13.55
N ILE A 79 -6.55 0.90 -12.56
CA ILE A 79 -5.94 0.94 -11.22
C ILE A 79 -4.54 0.35 -11.24
N GLN A 80 -4.33 -0.77 -11.94
CA GLN A 80 -2.98 -1.34 -12.10
C GLN A 80 -2.03 -0.37 -12.79
N LYS A 81 -2.50 0.33 -13.83
CA LYS A 81 -1.73 1.39 -14.49
C LYS A 81 -1.40 2.53 -13.52
N PHE A 82 -2.38 3.01 -12.77
CA PHE A 82 -2.17 4.03 -11.74
C PHE A 82 -1.12 3.60 -10.70
N LEU A 83 -1.23 2.38 -10.16
CA LEU A 83 -0.26 1.88 -9.19
C LEU A 83 1.15 1.78 -9.79
N GLN A 84 1.26 1.36 -11.05
CA GLN A 84 2.54 1.30 -11.75
C GLN A 84 3.16 2.68 -12.00
N ASP A 85 2.33 3.68 -12.33
CA ASP A 85 2.78 5.04 -12.65
C ASP A 85 3.19 5.84 -11.40
N TYR A 86 2.45 5.68 -10.30
CA TYR A 86 2.63 6.51 -9.09
C TYR A 86 3.28 5.78 -7.90
N PHE A 87 3.11 4.46 -7.80
CA PHE A 87 3.56 3.62 -6.68
C PHE A 87 4.30 2.34 -7.15
N PRO A 88 5.33 2.44 -8.02
CA PRO A 88 5.99 1.28 -8.61
C PRO A 88 6.70 0.36 -7.60
N GLN A 89 7.00 0.87 -6.40
CA GLN A 89 7.63 0.15 -5.27
C GLN A 89 6.65 0.01 -4.09
N GLY A 90 5.37 0.26 -4.30
CA GLY A 90 4.36 0.34 -3.25
C GLY A 90 4.32 1.68 -2.53
N VAL A 91 3.61 1.72 -1.40
CA VAL A 91 3.43 2.92 -0.57
C VAL A 91 4.51 3.06 0.52
N VAL A 92 5.21 1.97 0.85
CA VAL A 92 6.26 1.97 1.87
C VAL A 92 7.60 2.23 1.21
N LYS A 93 8.36 3.20 1.74
CA LYS A 93 9.73 3.45 1.28
C LYS A 93 10.62 2.28 1.68
N LEU A 94 11.20 1.61 0.69
CA LEU A 94 12.08 0.46 0.88
C LEU A 94 13.53 0.94 1.00
N GLU A 95 13.98 1.17 2.23
CA GLU A 95 15.37 1.59 2.53
C GLU A 95 16.22 0.38 2.94
N SER A 96 17.49 0.36 2.54
CA SER A 96 18.44 -0.67 2.94
C SER A 96 19.86 -0.10 2.97
N GLU A 97 20.56 -0.28 4.09
CA GLU A 97 21.97 0.09 4.22
C GLU A 97 22.91 -0.93 3.55
N ARG A 98 22.42 -2.16 3.32
CA ARG A 98 23.18 -3.25 2.69
C ARG A 98 22.69 -3.60 1.28
N ASN A 99 21.95 -2.69 0.64
CA ASN A 99 21.39 -2.86 -0.72
C ASN A 99 20.52 -4.13 -0.89
N ILE A 100 19.82 -4.56 0.16
CA ILE A 100 18.89 -5.68 0.10
C ILE A 100 17.61 -5.25 -0.61
N ASN A 101 17.19 -6.06 -1.59
CA ASN A 101 15.94 -5.87 -2.30
C ASN A 101 14.75 -6.42 -1.50
N TYR A 102 13.92 -5.52 -0.96
CA TYR A 102 12.69 -5.84 -0.21
C TYR A 102 11.41 -5.81 -1.05
N SER A 103 11.47 -5.42 -2.33
CA SER A 103 10.29 -5.37 -3.20
C SER A 103 9.51 -6.70 -3.29
N PRO A 104 10.14 -7.89 -3.23
CA PRO A 104 9.41 -9.15 -3.19
C PRO A 104 8.51 -9.30 -1.96
N ILE A 105 8.96 -8.83 -0.79
CA ILE A 105 8.17 -8.90 0.45
C ILE A 105 6.95 -7.99 0.33
N GLU A 106 7.14 -6.75 -0.15
CA GLU A 106 6.06 -5.78 -0.34
C GLU A 106 4.94 -6.37 -1.22
N LYS A 107 5.29 -6.99 -2.35
CA LYS A 107 4.33 -7.63 -3.26
C LYS A 107 3.56 -8.77 -2.60
N LEU A 108 4.25 -9.61 -1.81
CA LEU A 108 3.62 -10.72 -1.09
C LEU A 108 2.64 -10.22 -0.02
N LEU A 109 2.99 -9.14 0.69
CA LEU A 109 2.11 -8.50 1.66
C LEU A 109 0.89 -7.85 0.99
N ALA A 110 1.07 -7.22 -0.18
CA ALA A 110 -0.04 -6.63 -0.94
C ALA A 110 -1.10 -7.68 -1.31
N VAL A 111 -0.68 -8.89 -1.73
CA VAL A 111 -1.59 -10.00 -2.04
C VAL A 111 -2.01 -10.85 -0.83
N GLN A 112 -1.67 -10.43 0.39
CA GLN A 112 -2.00 -11.15 1.63
C GLN A 112 -1.42 -12.57 1.72
N ASN A 113 -0.32 -12.85 1.02
CA ASN A 113 0.36 -14.14 1.12
C ASN A 113 1.33 -14.14 2.30
N TRP A 114 0.77 -14.12 3.52
CA TRP A 114 1.50 -13.95 4.78
C TRP A 114 2.53 -15.04 5.02
N GLU A 115 2.22 -16.28 4.68
CA GLU A 115 3.09 -17.42 4.90
C GLU A 115 4.36 -17.33 4.02
N VAL A 116 4.20 -16.97 2.74
CA VAL A 116 5.35 -16.78 1.85
C VAL A 116 6.11 -15.50 2.22
N ALA A 117 5.41 -14.44 2.63
CA ALA A 117 6.04 -13.20 3.10
C ALA A 117 6.91 -13.42 4.34
N ASP A 118 6.44 -14.22 5.31
CA ASP A 118 7.18 -14.57 6.52
C ASP A 118 8.46 -15.37 6.17
N ARG A 119 8.33 -16.40 5.32
CA ARG A 119 9.50 -17.14 4.83
C ARG A 119 10.51 -16.25 4.12
N MET A 120 10.03 -15.35 3.26
CA MET A 120 10.89 -14.40 2.55
C MET A 120 11.58 -13.45 3.54
N THR A 121 10.88 -13.01 4.59
CA THR A 121 11.45 -12.14 5.63
C THR A 121 12.61 -12.85 6.34
N ASN A 122 12.43 -14.12 6.71
CA ASN A 122 13.51 -14.93 7.28
C ASN A 122 14.72 -15.08 6.34
N GLN A 123 14.47 -15.29 5.04
CA GLN A 123 15.53 -15.35 4.04
C GLN A 123 16.29 -14.02 3.93
N LYS A 124 15.59 -12.89 3.93
CA LYS A 124 16.20 -11.55 3.89
C LYS A 124 17.00 -11.22 5.15
N MET A 125 16.55 -11.66 6.32
CA MET A 125 17.36 -11.52 7.54
C MET A 125 18.62 -12.38 7.49
N CYS A 126 18.57 -13.59 6.91
CA CYS A 126 19.76 -14.41 6.69
C CYS A 126 20.73 -13.76 5.67
N GLU A 127 20.20 -13.16 4.59
CA GLU A 127 20.98 -12.39 3.63
C GLU A 127 21.68 -11.20 4.30
N LEU A 128 21.00 -10.51 5.22
CA LEU A 128 21.57 -9.42 6.00
C LEU A 128 22.72 -9.89 6.91
N ALA A 129 22.61 -11.07 7.52
CA ALA A 129 23.66 -11.66 8.37
C ALA A 129 24.87 -12.22 7.59
N GLY A 130 24.72 -12.45 6.28
CA GLY A 130 25.79 -12.90 5.38
C GLY A 130 25.71 -14.38 4.98
N ASP A 131 26.63 -14.80 4.11
CA ASP A 131 26.58 -16.10 3.41
C ASP A 131 26.49 -17.32 4.33
N SER A 132 27.13 -17.27 5.50
CA SER A 132 27.06 -18.34 6.50
C SER A 132 25.65 -18.52 7.04
N ALA A 133 24.93 -17.42 7.28
CA ALA A 133 23.54 -17.44 7.73
C ALA A 133 22.57 -17.91 6.63
N VAL A 134 22.82 -17.51 5.38
CA VAL A 134 22.06 -18.00 4.22
C VAL A 134 22.14 -19.52 4.07
N LYS A 135 23.33 -20.10 4.20
CA LYS A 135 23.53 -21.56 4.07
C LYS A 135 22.81 -22.35 5.15
N ARG A 136 22.87 -21.89 6.41
CA ARG A 136 22.27 -22.59 7.55
C ARG A 136 20.78 -22.31 7.72
N LYS A 137 20.25 -21.21 7.16
CA LYS A 137 18.83 -20.80 7.20
C LYS A 137 18.30 -20.47 8.60
N TRP A 138 19.16 -20.00 9.49
CA TRP A 138 18.81 -19.49 10.82
C TRP A 138 19.87 -18.48 11.28
N LEU A 139 19.54 -17.71 12.32
CA LEU A 139 20.34 -16.57 12.79
C LEU A 139 20.85 -16.80 14.21
N TYR A 140 22.04 -16.29 14.51
CA TYR A 140 22.50 -16.15 15.88
C TYR A 140 22.01 -14.82 16.43
N PHE A 141 21.72 -14.76 17.74
CA PHE A 141 21.34 -13.50 18.39
C PHE A 141 22.38 -12.39 18.19
N LYS A 142 23.68 -12.73 18.11
CA LYS A 142 24.76 -11.76 17.84
C LYS A 142 24.67 -11.13 16.46
N GLU A 143 24.22 -11.88 15.45
CA GLU A 143 24.05 -11.34 14.09
C GLU A 143 22.86 -10.38 14.05
N VAL A 144 21.77 -10.70 14.75
CA VAL A 144 20.60 -9.83 14.89
C VAL A 144 20.97 -8.52 15.60
N ASN A 145 21.84 -8.57 16.60
CA ASN A 145 22.34 -7.38 17.29
C ASN A 145 23.23 -6.48 16.41
N ASN A 146 23.69 -6.99 15.26
CA ASN A 146 24.60 -6.29 14.33
C ASN A 146 23.90 -5.92 13.01
N PHE A 147 22.56 -5.93 12.97
CA PHE A 147 21.77 -5.49 11.82
C PHE A 147 21.80 -3.97 11.67
#